data_AF-A0A2A6PPX7-F1
#
_entry.id   AF-A0A2A6PPX7-F1
#
_cell.length_a   1.000
_cell.length_b   1.000
_cell.length_c   1.000
_cell.angle_alpha   90.00
_cell.angle_beta   90.00
_cell.angle_gamma   90.00
#
_symmetry.space_group_name_H-M   'P 1'
#
loop_
_entity.id
_entity.type
_entity.pdbx_description
1 polymer ?
#
loop_
_entity_poly.entity_id
_entity_poly.type
_entity_poly.pdbx_seq_one_letter_code
_entity_poly.pdbx_strand_id
1 'polypeptide(L)'
;MTINIADRRRTKSPVTHQDRKLKVSGREYTVRRSAWEGRAIGGWISVRDDKDEPLFVRGGDLPDAMIAELIAAWSDGYNVGRREAARAAARRYTGDIV
;
A
#
# COMPACT_ATOMS: atom_id res chain seq x y z
N MET A 1 30.14 -28.60 5.99
CA MET A 1 28.68 -28.63 6.20
C MET A 1 28.04 -27.88 5.04
N THR A 2 27.47 -28.59 4.08
CA THR A 2 26.93 -27.99 2.85
C THR A 2 25.42 -27.81 3.03
N ILE A 3 24.95 -26.56 3.06
CA ILE A 3 23.51 -26.28 3.17
C ILE A 3 22.89 -26.58 1.81
N ASN A 4 22.10 -27.66 1.73
CA ASN A 4 21.35 -28.00 0.53
C ASN A 4 20.12 -27.09 0.43
N ILE A 5 20.22 -26.03 -0.39
CA ILE A 5 19.10 -25.15 -0.73
C ILE A 5 18.34 -25.80 -1.90
N ALA A 6 17.79 -26.99 -1.68
CA ALA A 6 16.82 -27.54 -2.61
C ALA A 6 15.61 -26.59 -2.63
N ASP A 7 15.26 -26.06 -3.81
CA ASP A 7 14.12 -25.17 -3.96
C ASP A 7 12.82 -25.94 -3.67
N ARG A 8 12.32 -25.82 -2.44
CA ARG A 8 11.06 -26.44 -1.98
C ARG A 8 9.84 -25.55 -2.24
N ARG A 9 9.95 -24.53 -3.10
CA ARG A 9 8.81 -23.68 -3.45
C ARG A 9 7.73 -24.55 -4.11
N ARG A 10 6.49 -24.41 -3.61
CA ARG A 10 5.32 -25.01 -4.26
C ARG A 10 5.19 -24.42 -5.68
N THR A 11 4.87 -25.25 -6.66
CA THR A 11 4.70 -24.87 -8.08
C THR A 11 3.55 -23.89 -8.32
N LYS A 12 2.60 -23.77 -7.38
CA LYS A 12 1.51 -22.81 -7.41
C LYS A 12 1.59 -21.90 -6.20
N SER A 13 1.51 -20.58 -6.43
CA SER A 13 1.39 -19.60 -5.35
C SER A 13 0.08 -19.87 -4.58
N PRO A 14 0.13 -20.04 -3.25
CA PRO A 14 -1.07 -20.23 -2.43
C PRO A 14 -1.82 -18.91 -2.21
N VAL A 15 -1.55 -17.86 -2.99
CA VAL A 15 -2.15 -16.53 -2.82
C VAL A 15 -2.95 -16.19 -4.07
N THR A 16 -4.20 -15.79 -3.87
CA THR A 16 -5.07 -15.26 -4.91
C THR A 16 -5.11 -13.74 -4.83
N HIS A 17 -5.03 -13.06 -5.98
CA HIS A 17 -5.12 -11.60 -6.08
C HIS A 17 -6.40 -11.18 -6.81
N GLN A 18 -7.03 -10.11 -6.34
CA GLN A 18 -8.16 -9.46 -6.99
C GLN A 18 -7.93 -7.95 -7.03
N ASP A 19 -7.88 -7.40 -8.24
CA ASP A 19 -7.68 -5.97 -8.45
C ASP A 19 -9.05 -5.31 -8.71
N ARG A 20 -9.28 -4.17 -8.08
CA ARG A 20 -10.46 -3.33 -8.27
C ARG A 20 -10.03 -1.86 -8.39
N LYS A 21 -10.72 -1.11 -9.25
CA LYS A 21 -10.60 0.34 -9.32
C LYS A 21 -11.52 0.99 -8.29
N LEU A 22 -10.99 1.94 -7.54
CA LEU A 22 -11.72 2.71 -6.54
C LEU A 22 -11.52 4.20 -6.83
N LYS A 23 -12.62 4.97 -6.90
CA LYS A 23 -12.56 6.41 -7.13
C LYS A 23 -12.67 7.16 -5.80
N VAL A 24 -11.66 7.95 -5.46
CA VAL A 24 -11.61 8.75 -4.23
C VAL A 24 -11.31 10.20 -4.62
N SER A 25 -12.17 11.14 -4.21
CA SER A 25 -12.00 12.58 -4.49
C SER A 25 -11.71 12.90 -5.96
N GLY A 26 -12.35 12.18 -6.88
CA GLY A 26 -12.19 12.39 -8.33
C GLY A 26 -11.02 11.67 -8.99
N ARG A 27 -10.11 11.06 -8.22
CA ARG A 27 -8.97 10.27 -8.71
C ARG A 27 -9.24 8.78 -8.62
N GLU A 28 -8.70 8.02 -9.57
CA GLU A 28 -8.80 6.55 -9.58
C GLU A 28 -7.58 5.91 -8.92
N TYR A 29 -7.84 4.88 -8.13
CA TYR A 29 -6.84 4.09 -7.43
C TYR A 29 -7.04 2.61 -7.75
N THR A 30 -5.94 1.88 -7.86
CA THR A 30 -5.97 0.43 -8.01
C THR A 30 -5.79 -0.21 -6.64
N VAL A 31 -6.84 -0.87 -6.16
CA VAL A 31 -6.83 -1.63 -4.91
C VAL A 31 -6.66 -3.10 -5.26
N ARG A 32 -5.55 -3.70 -4.84
CA ARG A 32 -5.32 -5.14 -4.93
C ARG A 32 -5.58 -5.77 -3.57
N ARG A 33 -6.53 -6.70 -3.53
CA ARG A 33 -6.79 -7.57 -2.37
C ARG A 33 -6.14 -8.92 -2.62
N SER A 34 -5.37 -9.38 -1.66
CA SER A 34 -4.74 -10.71 -1.70
C SER A 34 -5.32 -11.57 -0.60
N ALA A 35 -5.54 -12.85 -0.84
CA ALA A 35 -5.98 -13.82 0.16
C ALA A 35 -5.20 -15.12 0.01
N TRP A 36 -5.05 -15.87 1.10
CA TRP A 36 -4.49 -17.22 1.01
C TRP A 36 -5.56 -18.17 0.48
N GLU A 37 -5.18 -19.11 -0.37
CA GLU A 37 -6.03 -20.16 -0.91
C GLU A 37 -6.66 -20.94 0.26
N GLY A 38 -8.00 -20.96 0.33
CA GLY A 38 -8.75 -21.56 1.44
C GLY A 38 -8.92 -20.68 2.70
N ARG A 39 -8.40 -19.44 2.73
CA ARG A 39 -8.57 -18.51 3.87
C ARG A 39 -8.74 -17.06 3.40
N ALA A 40 -9.99 -16.57 3.45
CA ALA A 40 -10.32 -15.19 3.11
C ALA A 40 -9.72 -14.13 4.06
N ILE A 41 -9.41 -14.48 5.31
CA ILE A 41 -9.07 -13.52 6.38
C ILE A 41 -7.55 -13.23 6.50
N GLY A 42 -6.67 -14.02 5.86
CA GLY A 42 -5.21 -13.93 6.08
C GLY A 42 -4.44 -13.01 5.14
N GLY A 43 -5.14 -12.16 4.38
CA GLY A 43 -4.62 -11.44 3.23
C GLY A 43 -3.83 -10.15 3.48
N TRP A 44 -3.63 -9.40 2.41
CA TRP A 44 -3.22 -7.99 2.46
C TRP A 44 -3.90 -7.20 1.36
N ILE A 45 -3.99 -5.90 1.58
CA ILE A 45 -4.44 -4.92 0.62
C ILE A 45 -3.24 -4.06 0.23
N SER A 46 -3.08 -3.79 -1.06
CA SER A 46 -2.15 -2.78 -1.56
C SER A 46 -2.89 -1.78 -2.45
N VAL A 47 -2.57 -0.51 -2.31
CA VAL A 47 -3.18 0.56 -3.10
C VAL A 47 -2.11 1.25 -3.95
N ARG A 48 -2.42 1.44 -5.23
CA ARG A 48 -1.64 2.23 -6.18
C ARG A 48 -2.48 3.35 -6.77
N ASP A 49 -1.87 4.46 -7.16
CA ASP A 49 -2.55 5.53 -7.89
C ASP A 49 -2.76 5.18 -9.38
N ASP A 50 -3.16 6.19 -10.16
CA ASP A 50 -3.39 6.13 -11.60
C ASP A 50 -2.08 6.01 -12.41
N LYS A 51 -0.94 6.36 -11.81
CA LYS A 51 0.40 6.20 -12.39
C LYS A 51 1.07 4.89 -11.99
N ASP A 52 0.32 4.03 -11.30
CA ASP A 52 0.81 2.78 -10.72
C ASP A 52 1.84 2.96 -9.59
N GLU A 53 1.93 4.17 -9.01
CA GLU A 53 2.80 4.42 -7.85
C GLU A 53 2.16 3.85 -6.57
N PRO A 54 2.92 3.15 -5.72
CA PRO A 54 2.39 2.57 -4.49
C PRO A 54 2.13 3.64 -3.44
N LEU A 55 0.93 3.62 -2.85
CA LEU A 55 0.61 4.44 -1.68
C LEU A 55 0.98 3.67 -0.41
N PHE A 56 0.27 2.56 -0.17
CA PHE A 56 0.46 1.77 1.05
C PHE A 56 0.08 0.31 0.85
N VAL A 57 0.57 -0.51 1.78
CA VAL A 57 0.20 -1.92 1.94
C VAL A 57 -0.25 -2.12 3.39
N ARG A 58 -1.32 -2.88 3.58
CA ARG A 58 -1.87 -3.19 4.91
C ARG A 58 -2.26 -4.67 4.99
N GLY A 59 -1.92 -5.32 6.09
CA GLY A 59 -2.38 -6.68 6.38
C GLY A 59 -3.87 -6.74 6.71
N GLY A 60 -4.50 -7.84 6.32
CA GLY A 60 -5.93 -8.09 6.47
C GLY A 60 -6.75 -7.67 5.24
N ASP A 61 -8.07 -7.83 5.38
CA ASP A 61 -9.06 -7.34 4.42
C ASP A 61 -9.93 -6.27 5.07
N LEU A 62 -10.30 -5.25 4.31
CA LEU A 62 -11.05 -4.10 4.78
C LEU A 62 -12.19 -3.79 3.81
N PRO A 63 -13.32 -3.24 4.29
CA PRO A 63 -14.35 -2.70 3.41
C PRO A 63 -13.80 -1.56 2.52
N ASP A 64 -14.30 -1.44 1.29
CA ASP A 64 -13.87 -0.39 0.34
C ASP A 64 -14.01 1.03 0.94
N ALA A 65 -15.02 1.27 1.77
CA ALA A 65 -15.20 2.55 2.48
C ALA A 65 -14.01 2.90 3.38
N MET A 66 -13.51 1.95 4.17
CA MET A 66 -12.32 2.16 5.01
C MET A 66 -11.06 2.34 4.17
N ILE A 67 -10.96 1.66 3.02
CA ILE A 67 -9.83 1.85 2.10
C ILE A 67 -9.86 3.27 1.52
N ALA A 68 -11.04 3.79 1.15
CA ALA A 68 -11.19 5.17 0.69
C ALA A 68 -10.78 6.19 1.75
N GLU A 69 -11.17 5.99 3.02
CA GLU A 69 -10.74 6.83 4.14
C GLU A 69 -9.21 6.81 4.33
N LEU A 70 -8.58 5.63 4.24
CA LEU A 70 -7.12 5.50 4.31
C LEU A 70 -6.41 6.22 3.14
N ILE A 71 -6.98 6.17 1.93
CA ILE A 71 -6.45 6.90 0.77
C ILE A 71 -6.52 8.42 1.00
N ALA A 72 -7.64 8.90 1.55
CA ALA A 72 -7.81 10.32 1.88
C ALA A 72 -6.78 10.75 2.94
N ALA A 73 -6.68 10.01 4.05
CA ALA A 73 -5.71 10.28 5.11
C ALA A 73 -4.26 10.25 4.63
N TRP A 74 -3.90 9.28 3.78
CA TRP A 74 -2.58 9.21 3.14
C TRP A 74 -2.28 10.44 2.28
N SER A 75 -3.25 10.83 1.45
CA SER A 75 -3.10 11.99 0.55
C SER A 75 -2.95 13.29 1.32
N ASP A 76 -3.70 13.48 2.39
CA ASP A 76 -3.61 14.65 3.26
C ASP A 76 -2.27 14.70 3.99
N GLY A 77 -1.86 13.57 4.60
CA GLY A 77 -0.56 13.45 5.26
C GLY A 77 0.63 13.72 4.32
N TYR A 78 0.60 13.15 3.11
CA TYR A 78 1.62 13.39 2.10
C TYR A 78 1.73 14.87 1.70
N ASN A 79 0.59 15.56 1.56
CA ASN A 79 0.58 16.97 1.23
C ASN A 79 1.12 17.85 2.37
N VAL A 80 0.82 17.51 3.62
CA VAL A 80 1.41 18.16 4.79
C VAL A 80 2.93 17.94 4.81
N GLY A 81 3.38 16.69 4.69
CA GLY A 81 4.80 16.34 4.67
C GLY A 81 5.58 17.06 3.57
N ARG A 82 5.04 17.15 2.35
CA ARG A 82 5.66 17.93 1.27
C ARG A 82 5.79 19.41 1.59
N ARG A 83 4.75 20.01 2.20
CA ARG A 83 4.78 21.44 2.58
C ARG A 83 5.84 21.71 3.64
N GLU A 84 5.93 20.85 4.65
CA GLU A 84 6.95 20.97 5.70
C GLU A 84 8.36 20.74 5.17
N ALA A 85 8.57 19.73 4.31
CA ALA A 85 9.85 19.51 3.64
C ALA A 85 10.29 20.73 2.79
N ALA A 86 9.36 21.33 2.05
CA ALA A 86 9.65 22.55 1.28
C ALA A 86 10.01 23.74 2.17
N ARG A 87 9.32 23.90 3.31
CA ARG A 87 9.62 24.95 4.31
C ARG A 87 10.99 24.74 4.95
N ALA A 88 11.34 23.51 5.32
CA ALA A 88 12.64 23.16 5.89
C ALA A 88 13.77 23.44 4.89
N ALA A 89 13.60 23.03 3.63
CA ALA A 89 14.56 23.29 2.56
C ALA A 89 14.78 24.79 2.32
N ALA A 90 13.71 25.61 2.31
CA ALA A 90 13.81 27.05 2.15
C ALA A 90 14.50 27.76 3.32
N ARG A 91 14.43 27.19 4.53
CA ARG A 91 15.01 27.77 5.76
C ARG A 91 16.43 27.29 6.07
N ARG A 92 17.03 26.42 5.25
CA ARG A 92 18.32 25.72 5.53
C ARG A 92 18.35 25.03 6.91
N TYR A 93 17.20 24.69 7.48
CA TYR A 93 17.09 24.03 8.79
C TYR A 93 16.92 22.52 8.57
N THR A 94 17.92 21.75 8.95
CA THR A 94 17.88 20.28 9.11
C THR A 94 17.45 19.95 10.54
N GLY A 95 16.28 20.45 10.96
CA GLY A 95 15.73 20.18 12.29
C GLY A 95 14.44 19.39 12.17
N ASP A 96 14.52 18.11 12.54
CA ASP A 96 13.50 17.08 12.70
C ASP A 96 12.13 17.26 12.03
N ILE A 97 11.86 16.39 11.06
CA ILE A 97 10.51 16.09 10.57
C ILE A 97 9.84 15.24 11.66
N VAL A 98 8.93 15.85 12.44
CA VAL A 98 8.08 15.17 13.43
C VAL A 98 6.72 14.85 12.82
#